data_AF-A0A1S3I8U8-F1
#
_entry.id   AF-A0A1S3I8U8-F1
#
_cell.length_a   1.000
_cell.length_b   1.000
_cell.length_c   1.000
_cell.angle_alpha   90.00
_cell.angle_beta   90.00
_cell.angle_gamma   90.00
#
_symmetry.space_group_name_H-M   'P 1'
#
loop_
_entity.id
_entity.type
_entity.pdbx_description
1 polymer ?
#
loop_
_entity_poly.entity_id
_entity_poly.type
_entity_poly.pdbx_seq_one_letter_code
_entity_poly.pdbx_strand_id
1 'polypeptide(L)'
;MVLVTLVPGTNITATVSVDVKPEGFPLKLRCPLHPVGPIDDRKMKIAFTVVFIVMYAVTACMCENEKSSVHSRKKRNAVQLGWMIFSRTRRSALAYNGYGCRCGLGGRGTPKDGVDSCCLVHDRCYGRLTRSGCPNPVLNTYRYTLRGGIVCNSRRNDVCEQIGCECDRALAYCFARNIYNVRYRNWRGSC
;
A
#
# COMPACT_ATOMS: atom_id res chain seq x y z
N MET A 1 30.61 -14.41 -8.96
CA MET A 1 31.52 -14.37 -10.12
C MET A 1 30.79 -15.02 -11.29
N VAL A 2 30.67 -14.33 -12.42
CA VAL A 2 29.97 -14.84 -13.61
C VAL A 2 31.03 -15.30 -14.61
N LEU A 3 31.02 -16.58 -14.99
CA LEU A 3 31.85 -17.08 -16.09
C LEU A 3 30.92 -17.32 -17.29
N VAL A 4 31.25 -16.70 -18.44
CA VAL A 4 30.51 -16.87 -19.70
C VAL A 4 31.43 -17.56 -20.70
N THR A 5 31.09 -18.76 -21.13
CA THR A 5 31.77 -19.44 -22.25
C THR A 5 30.87 -19.41 -23.49
N LEU A 6 31.39 -18.91 -24.61
CA LEU A 6 30.71 -18.86 -25.91
C LEU A 6 31.10 -20.08 -26.76
N VAL A 7 30.12 -20.86 -27.23
CA VAL A 7 30.31 -21.89 -28.27
C VAL A 7 29.59 -21.40 -29.54
N PRO A 8 30.25 -21.33 -30.71
CA PRO A 8 29.60 -20.86 -31.94
C PRO A 8 28.59 -21.89 -32.47
N GLY A 9 27.35 -21.47 -32.72
CA GLY A 9 26.39 -22.23 -33.55
C GLY A 9 25.14 -22.81 -32.85
N THR A 10 24.86 -22.51 -31.58
CA THR A 10 23.60 -22.94 -30.93
C THR A 10 22.95 -21.82 -30.12
N ASN A 11 21.62 -21.89 -29.98
CA ASN A 11 20.79 -20.88 -29.33
C ASN A 11 21.18 -20.63 -27.87
N ILE A 12 21.26 -19.36 -27.51
CA ILE A 12 21.63 -18.85 -26.18
C ILE A 12 20.65 -19.40 -25.14
N THR A 13 21.14 -20.23 -24.22
CA THR A 13 20.42 -20.62 -23.01
C THR A 13 21.18 -20.09 -21.80
N ALA A 14 20.61 -19.12 -21.12
CA ALA A 14 21.12 -18.62 -19.84
C ALA A 14 20.34 -19.31 -18.72
N THR A 15 21.00 -20.20 -17.96
CA THR A 15 20.43 -20.78 -16.75
C THR A 15 20.87 -19.94 -15.55
N VAL A 16 19.88 -19.47 -14.78
CA VAL A 16 20.11 -18.76 -13.51
C VAL A 16 19.68 -19.69 -12.39
N SER A 17 20.66 -20.23 -11.67
CA SER A 17 20.45 -20.95 -10.42
C SER A 17 20.57 -19.96 -9.26
N VAL A 18 19.49 -19.73 -8.52
CA VAL A 18 19.54 -19.00 -7.24
C VAL A 18 19.09 -19.95 -6.15
N ASP A 19 20.02 -20.34 -5.29
CA ASP A 19 19.73 -21.05 -4.05
C ASP A 19 18.97 -20.14 -3.09
N VAL A 20 17.74 -20.50 -2.75
CA VAL A 20 17.00 -19.91 -1.64
C VAL A 20 16.38 -21.02 -0.79
N LYS A 21 16.90 -21.20 0.42
CA LYS A 21 16.27 -21.93 1.54
C LYS A 21 16.24 -20.93 2.72
N PRO A 22 15.13 -20.74 3.49
CA PRO A 22 14.56 -21.76 4.37
C PRO A 22 13.02 -21.80 4.60
N GLU A 23 12.57 -23.03 4.88
CA GLU A 23 11.52 -23.51 5.82
C GLU A 23 10.09 -22.91 5.82
N GLY A 24 9.13 -23.71 5.31
CA GLY A 24 8.00 -24.22 6.10
C GLY A 24 6.65 -23.50 6.06
N PHE A 25 5.68 -24.00 5.27
CA PHE A 25 4.27 -24.23 5.69
C PHE A 25 3.51 -25.03 4.60
N PRO A 26 2.83 -26.15 4.90
CA PRO A 26 2.14 -26.97 3.89
C PRO A 26 0.65 -26.61 3.80
N LEU A 27 0.13 -26.40 2.60
CA LEU A 27 -1.29 -26.58 2.31
C LEU A 27 -1.42 -27.49 1.08
N LYS A 28 -1.54 -28.79 1.35
CA LYS A 28 -1.99 -29.79 0.37
C LYS A 28 -3.50 -29.64 0.23
N LEU A 29 -3.98 -29.26 -0.96
CA LEU A 29 -5.33 -29.59 -1.41
C LEU A 29 -5.21 -30.49 -2.64
N ARG A 30 -5.59 -31.76 -2.49
CA ARG A 30 -5.91 -32.66 -3.61
C ARG A 30 -7.43 -32.68 -3.76
N CYS A 31 -7.93 -32.34 -4.93
CA CYS A 31 -9.30 -32.67 -5.32
C CYS A 31 -9.29 -33.93 -6.20
N PRO A 32 -10.26 -34.84 -6.07
CA PRO A 32 -10.41 -35.98 -6.97
C PRO A 32 -11.02 -35.53 -8.31
N LEU A 33 -10.43 -35.97 -9.42
CA LEU A 33 -11.00 -35.81 -10.76
C LEU A 33 -11.94 -37.00 -11.03
N HIS A 34 -13.20 -36.72 -11.39
CA HIS A 34 -14.10 -37.68 -12.05
C HIS A 34 -13.95 -37.55 -13.58
N PRO A 35 -14.10 -38.65 -14.35
CA PRO A 35 -14.00 -38.61 -15.81
C PRO A 35 -15.28 -38.03 -16.43
N VAL A 36 -15.12 -37.10 -17.39
CA VAL A 36 -16.19 -36.54 -18.21
C VAL A 36 -16.17 -37.26 -19.56
N GLY A 37 -17.31 -37.82 -19.98
CA GLY A 37 -17.46 -38.52 -21.26
C GLY A 37 -17.34 -37.59 -22.49
N PRO A 38 -17.21 -38.16 -23.70
CA PRO A 38 -16.95 -37.39 -24.92
C PRO A 38 -18.18 -36.59 -25.38
N ILE A 39 -17.96 -35.30 -25.71
CA ILE A 39 -18.97 -34.38 -26.23
C ILE A 39 -18.71 -34.16 -27.73
N ASP A 40 -19.75 -34.34 -28.55
CA ASP A 40 -19.78 -34.38 -30.02
C ASP A 40 -19.28 -33.06 -30.70
N ASP A 41 -18.27 -33.21 -31.58
CA ASP A 41 -17.35 -32.21 -32.11
C ASP A 41 -17.88 -31.30 -33.25
N ARG A 42 -19.12 -31.49 -33.73
CA ARG A 42 -19.62 -30.77 -34.93
C ARG A 42 -20.55 -29.59 -34.66
N LYS A 43 -21.30 -29.61 -33.55
CA LYS A 43 -22.17 -28.47 -33.15
C LYS A 43 -21.39 -27.36 -32.45
N MET A 44 -20.26 -27.72 -31.84
CA MET A 44 -19.42 -26.78 -31.12
C MET A 44 -18.67 -25.85 -32.07
N LYS A 45 -18.13 -26.33 -33.19
CA LYS A 45 -17.39 -25.49 -34.15
C LYS A 45 -18.24 -24.36 -34.74
N ILE A 46 -19.50 -24.62 -35.09
CA ILE A 46 -20.42 -23.59 -35.61
C ILE A 46 -20.75 -22.56 -34.52
N ALA A 47 -21.07 -23.02 -33.31
CA ALA A 47 -21.33 -22.14 -32.18
C ALA A 47 -20.10 -21.27 -31.83
N PHE A 48 -18.90 -21.85 -31.81
CA PHE A 48 -17.65 -21.13 -31.56
C PHE A 48 -17.34 -20.14 -32.68
N THR A 49 -17.47 -20.53 -33.96
CA THR A 49 -17.22 -19.62 -35.09
C THR A 49 -18.19 -18.44 -35.08
N VAL A 50 -19.48 -18.65 -34.79
CA VAL A 50 -20.46 -17.57 -34.66
C VAL A 50 -20.16 -16.68 -33.46
N VAL A 51 -19.78 -17.25 -32.31
CA VAL A 51 -19.39 -16.48 -31.11
C VAL A 51 -18.13 -15.67 -31.36
N PHE A 52 -17.10 -16.19 -32.03
CA PHE A 52 -15.89 -15.45 -32.38
C PHE A 52 -16.17 -14.32 -33.37
N ILE A 53 -17.03 -14.52 -34.37
CA ILE A 53 -17.43 -13.48 -35.34
C ILE A 53 -18.22 -12.37 -34.64
N VAL A 54 -19.17 -12.72 -33.76
CA VAL A 54 -19.94 -11.75 -32.97
C VAL A 54 -19.02 -10.99 -32.01
N MET A 55 -18.12 -11.68 -31.32
CA MET A 55 -17.14 -11.05 -30.44
C MET A 55 -16.18 -10.13 -31.19
N TYR A 56 -15.70 -10.53 -32.38
CA TYR A 56 -14.82 -9.73 -33.23
C TYR A 56 -15.53 -8.48 -33.75
N ALA A 57 -16.79 -8.62 -34.20
CA ALA A 57 -17.64 -7.50 -34.62
C ALA A 57 -17.95 -6.54 -33.45
N VAL A 58 -18.17 -7.07 -32.25
CA VAL A 58 -18.35 -6.26 -31.02
C VAL A 58 -17.05 -5.52 -30.67
N THR A 59 -15.87 -6.15 -30.73
CA THR A 59 -14.59 -5.45 -30.49
C THR A 59 -14.25 -4.41 -31.56
N ALA A 60 -14.64 -4.61 -32.82
CA ALA A 60 -14.42 -3.64 -33.88
C ALA A 60 -15.34 -2.42 -33.78
N CYS A 61 -16.50 -2.55 -33.11
CA CYS A 61 -17.47 -1.47 -32.93
C CYS A 61 -17.22 -0.63 -31.65
N MET A 62 -16.34 -1.07 -30.75
CA MET A 62 -15.94 -0.31 -29.57
C MET A 62 -14.64 0.46 -29.81
N CYS A 63 -14.67 1.48 -30.67
CA CYS A 63 -13.63 2.52 -30.67
C CYS A 63 -13.95 3.58 -29.59
N GLU A 64 -13.91 3.16 -28.33
CA GLU A 64 -13.67 4.08 -27.23
C GLU A 64 -12.34 3.70 -26.59
N ASN A 65 -11.46 4.69 -26.51
CA ASN A 65 -10.32 4.65 -25.61
C ASN A 65 -10.85 4.38 -24.20
N GLU A 66 -10.82 3.12 -23.76
CA GLU A 66 -10.72 2.82 -22.34
C GLU A 66 -9.37 3.39 -21.87
N LYS A 67 -9.37 4.69 -21.54
CA LYS A 67 -8.51 5.13 -20.44
C LYS A 67 -8.90 4.19 -19.33
N SER A 68 -8.00 3.26 -19.01
CA SER A 68 -8.09 2.47 -17.80
C SER A 68 -8.13 3.46 -16.64
N SER A 69 -9.31 3.95 -16.32
CA SER A 69 -9.68 4.32 -14.98
C SER A 69 -9.73 2.97 -14.26
N VAL A 70 -8.53 2.46 -13.92
CA VAL A 70 -8.37 1.81 -12.63
C VAL A 70 -9.07 2.77 -11.70
N HIS A 71 -10.28 2.39 -11.27
CA HIS A 71 -11.04 3.12 -10.29
C HIS A 71 -10.02 3.48 -9.23
N SER A 72 -9.64 4.77 -9.21
CA SER A 72 -8.64 5.25 -8.29
C SER A 72 -9.30 5.02 -6.95
N ARG A 73 -9.02 3.87 -6.31
CA ARG A 73 -9.27 3.67 -4.91
C ARG A 73 -8.57 4.87 -4.31
N LYS A 74 -9.33 5.91 -3.96
CA LYS A 74 -8.83 7.10 -3.28
C LYS A 74 -7.93 6.55 -2.18
N LYS A 75 -6.61 6.61 -2.39
CA LYS A 75 -5.65 6.05 -1.45
C LYS A 75 -5.86 6.87 -0.19
N ARG A 76 -6.31 6.24 0.89
CA ARG A 76 -6.59 6.96 2.13
C ARG A 76 -5.24 7.41 2.71
N ASN A 77 -5.08 8.68 3.10
CA ASN A 77 -3.81 9.21 3.61
C ASN A 77 -3.26 8.38 4.78
N ALA A 78 -4.14 7.87 5.64
CA ALA A 78 -3.74 6.99 6.75
C ALA A 78 -2.79 5.85 6.34
N VAL A 79 -2.88 5.36 5.10
CA VAL A 79 -1.92 4.37 4.56
C VAL A 79 -0.54 4.98 4.34
N GLN A 80 -0.46 6.20 3.77
CA GLN A 80 0.81 6.91 3.55
C GLN A 80 1.51 7.25 4.86
N LEU A 81 0.78 7.79 5.84
CA LEU A 81 1.28 7.97 7.21
C LEU A 81 1.77 6.64 7.80
N GLY A 82 1.01 5.56 7.60
CA GLY A 82 1.38 4.23 8.08
C GLY A 82 2.72 3.74 7.54
N TRP A 83 2.98 3.96 6.25
CA TRP A 83 4.26 3.64 5.62
C TRP A 83 5.41 4.50 6.15
N MET A 84 5.19 5.79 6.37
CA MET A 84 6.19 6.69 6.97
C MET A 84 6.58 6.25 8.38
N ILE A 85 5.58 5.95 9.23
CA ILE A 85 5.81 5.44 10.59
C ILE A 85 6.61 4.14 10.51
N PHE A 86 6.14 3.16 9.73
CA PHE A 86 6.82 1.86 9.61
C PHE A 86 8.27 2.01 9.13
N SER A 87 8.52 2.90 8.16
CA SER A 87 9.86 3.19 7.67
C SER A 87 10.81 3.73 8.74
N ARG A 88 10.31 4.40 9.78
CA ARG A 88 11.12 5.05 10.82
C ARG A 88 11.21 4.24 12.11
N THR A 89 10.15 3.52 12.46
CA THR A 89 10.04 2.83 13.76
C THR A 89 10.12 1.31 13.63
N ARG A 90 9.99 0.77 12.40
CA ARG A 90 9.79 -0.66 12.13
C ARG A 90 8.59 -1.27 12.86
N ARG A 91 7.65 -0.43 13.30
CA ARG A 91 6.44 -0.81 14.01
C ARG A 91 5.22 -0.52 13.15
N SER A 92 4.22 -1.40 13.23
CA SER A 92 2.93 -1.15 12.60
C SER A 92 2.30 0.12 13.15
N ALA A 93 1.81 0.99 12.27
CA ALA A 93 1.12 2.22 12.67
C ALA A 93 -0.12 1.95 13.55
N LEU A 94 -0.74 0.77 13.40
CA LEU A 94 -1.86 0.34 14.25
C LEU A 94 -1.46 0.20 15.73
N ALA A 95 -0.18 0.02 16.05
CA ALA A 95 0.28 -0.05 17.44
C ALA A 95 0.18 1.30 18.17
N TYR A 96 0.09 2.40 17.43
CA TYR A 96 -0.09 3.76 17.95
C TYR A 96 -1.56 4.18 17.97
N ASN A 97 -2.47 3.39 17.37
CA ASN A 97 -3.90 3.68 17.45
C ASN A 97 -4.42 3.36 18.86
N GLY A 98 -5.03 4.35 19.52
CA GLY A 98 -5.45 4.23 20.91
C GLY A 98 -4.27 4.17 21.89
N TYR A 99 -3.14 4.79 21.55
CA TYR A 99 -1.99 4.87 22.43
C TYR A 99 -2.10 6.11 23.32
N GLY A 100 -1.96 5.92 24.65
CA GLY A 100 -2.03 7.00 25.60
C GLY A 100 -3.35 7.79 25.52
N CYS A 101 -3.26 9.10 25.71
CA CYS A 101 -4.41 10.02 25.76
C CYS A 101 -4.65 10.77 24.46
N ARG A 102 -3.63 10.85 23.58
CA ARG A 102 -3.63 11.69 22.39
C ARG A 102 -3.68 10.87 21.10
N CYS A 103 -2.97 9.75 21.02
CA CYS A 103 -2.86 9.01 19.76
C CYS A 103 -4.14 8.24 19.42
N GLY A 104 -4.86 8.68 18.39
CA GLY A 104 -6.08 8.04 17.90
C GLY A 104 -7.16 9.07 17.56
N LEU A 105 -8.39 8.61 17.35
CA LEU A 105 -9.52 9.51 17.11
C LEU A 105 -9.95 10.18 18.42
N GLY A 106 -9.93 11.52 18.45
CA GLY A 106 -10.54 12.30 19.54
C GLY A 106 -9.69 12.43 20.82
N GLY A 107 -8.36 12.41 20.71
CA GLY A 107 -7.45 12.54 21.85
C GLY A 107 -7.66 13.79 22.72
N ARG A 108 -7.66 13.63 24.04
CA ARG A 108 -7.91 14.67 25.07
C ARG A 108 -6.97 14.49 26.26
N GLY A 109 -6.86 15.52 27.11
CA GLY A 109 -6.02 15.48 28.31
C GLY A 109 -4.52 15.57 28.03
N THR A 110 -3.72 15.28 29.07
CA THR A 110 -2.26 15.43 29.08
C THR A 110 -1.57 14.19 28.50
N PRO A 111 -0.55 14.34 27.62
CA PRO A 111 0.20 13.21 27.09
C PRO A 111 0.83 12.34 28.18
N LYS A 112 0.77 11.02 28.02
CA LYS A 112 1.37 10.06 28.97
C LYS A 112 2.89 9.93 28.85
N ASP A 113 3.41 10.09 27.64
CA ASP A 113 4.85 10.01 27.36
C ASP A 113 5.22 10.80 26.09
N GLY A 114 6.47 10.66 25.66
CA GLY A 114 6.96 11.33 24.46
C GLY A 114 6.28 10.89 23.17
N VAL A 115 5.87 9.61 23.05
CA VAL A 115 5.10 9.12 21.89
C VAL A 115 3.73 9.80 21.85
N ASP A 116 3.05 9.85 22.99
CA ASP A 116 1.75 10.50 23.12
C ASP A 116 1.83 12.01 22.87
N SER A 117 2.94 12.64 23.26
CA SER A 117 3.22 14.05 22.96
C SER A 117 3.40 14.29 21.45
N CYS A 118 4.00 13.34 20.72
CA CYS A 118 4.07 13.44 19.25
C CYS A 118 2.67 13.51 18.63
N CYS A 119 1.72 12.73 19.15
CA CYS A 119 0.34 12.72 18.67
C CYS A 119 -0.38 14.03 18.98
N LEU A 120 -0.18 14.64 20.16
CA LEU A 120 -0.68 15.98 20.46
C LEU A 120 -0.20 17.02 19.43
N VAL A 121 1.08 16.98 19.06
CA VAL A 121 1.65 17.90 18.08
C VAL A 121 1.06 17.63 16.69
N HIS A 122 0.88 16.37 16.32
CA HIS A 122 0.28 15.98 15.05
C HIS A 122 -1.19 16.41 14.94
N ASP A 123 -1.99 16.21 15.98
CA ASP A 123 -3.38 16.69 16.07
C ASP A 123 -3.45 18.20 15.85
N ARG A 124 -2.53 18.95 16.47
CA ARG A 124 -2.43 20.41 16.29
C ARG A 124 -2.05 20.78 14.86
N CYS A 125 -1.18 20.00 14.22
CA CYS A 125 -0.78 20.20 12.83
C CYS A 125 -1.98 20.02 11.89
N TYR A 126 -2.71 18.91 12.01
CA TYR A 126 -3.93 18.65 11.26
C TYR A 126 -5.03 19.66 11.56
N GLY A 127 -5.19 20.06 12.83
CA GLY A 127 -6.15 21.10 13.22
C GLY A 127 -5.83 22.48 12.65
N ARG A 128 -4.56 22.81 12.39
CA ARG A 128 -4.17 24.04 11.67
C ARG A 128 -4.46 23.92 10.18
N LEU A 129 -4.15 22.76 9.60
CA LEU A 129 -4.41 22.48 8.19
C LEU A 129 -5.89 22.62 7.86
N THR A 130 -6.79 22.01 8.64
CA THR A 130 -8.24 22.10 8.42
C THR A 130 -8.76 23.52 8.61
N ARG A 131 -8.27 24.26 9.61
CA ARG A 131 -8.61 25.69 9.79
C ARG A 131 -8.12 26.60 8.68
N SER A 132 -7.12 26.17 7.91
CA SER A 132 -6.60 26.91 6.76
C SER A 132 -7.40 26.65 5.47
N GLY A 133 -8.55 25.96 5.56
CA GLY A 133 -9.41 25.64 4.42
C GLY A 133 -8.99 24.40 3.62
N CYS A 134 -7.96 23.68 4.07
CA CYS A 134 -7.52 22.47 3.40
C CYS A 134 -8.48 21.29 3.64
N PRO A 135 -8.60 20.36 2.67
CA PRO A 135 -9.38 19.13 2.83
C PRO A 135 -8.91 18.30 4.02
N ASN A 136 -9.78 17.38 4.48
CA ASN A 136 -9.45 16.50 5.60
C ASN A 136 -8.14 15.74 5.33
N PRO A 137 -7.08 15.94 6.16
CA PRO A 137 -5.78 15.34 5.93
C PRO A 137 -5.84 13.82 5.85
N VAL A 138 -6.70 13.17 6.63
CA VAL A 138 -6.82 11.70 6.67
C VAL A 138 -7.26 11.10 5.31
N LEU A 139 -7.88 11.91 4.46
CA LEU A 139 -8.37 11.51 3.14
C LEU A 139 -7.52 12.07 1.98
N ASN A 140 -6.74 13.12 2.21
CA ASN A 140 -5.98 13.79 1.16
C ASN A 140 -4.61 13.13 0.93
N THR A 141 -4.32 12.68 -0.28
CA THR A 141 -3.03 12.06 -0.60
C THR A 141 -1.97 13.11 -0.93
N TYR A 142 -0.70 12.76 -0.76
CA TYR A 142 0.43 13.62 -1.17
C TYR A 142 1.56 12.80 -1.81
N ARG A 143 2.50 13.48 -2.46
CA ARG A 143 3.69 12.90 -3.09
C ARG A 143 4.89 12.99 -2.15
N TYR A 144 5.52 11.84 -1.89
CA TYR A 144 6.71 11.72 -1.05
C TYR A 144 7.62 10.59 -1.52
N THR A 145 8.86 10.57 -1.00
CA THR A 145 9.81 9.46 -1.16
C THR A 145 10.36 9.04 0.20
N LEU A 146 10.82 7.79 0.28
CA LEU A 146 11.49 7.21 1.45
C LEU A 146 13.01 7.02 1.24
N ARG A 147 13.53 7.35 0.05
CA ARG A 147 14.95 7.19 -0.29
C ARG A 147 15.79 8.19 0.51
N GLY A 148 16.63 7.68 1.42
CA GLY A 148 17.52 8.49 2.26
C GLY A 148 16.81 9.30 3.35
N GLY A 149 15.50 9.11 3.57
CA GLY A 149 14.72 10.08 4.31
C GLY A 149 13.25 10.03 3.94
N ILE A 150 12.35 10.45 4.83
CA ILE A 150 11.02 10.90 4.39
C ILE A 150 11.21 12.30 3.81
N VAL A 151 10.90 12.46 2.51
CA VAL A 151 10.98 13.74 1.80
C VAL A 151 9.66 14.00 1.08
N CYS A 152 9.03 15.13 1.38
CA CYS A 152 7.81 15.61 0.74
C CYS A 152 8.15 16.36 -0.55
N ASN A 153 7.45 16.02 -1.65
CA ASN A 153 7.77 16.57 -2.96
C ASN A 153 7.05 17.90 -3.21
N SER A 154 7.63 19.00 -2.74
CA SER A 154 7.05 20.35 -2.85
C SER A 154 6.81 20.84 -4.29
N ARG A 155 7.46 20.23 -5.30
CA ARG A 155 7.21 20.55 -6.71
C ARG A 155 5.96 19.88 -7.28
N ARG A 156 5.47 18.83 -6.62
CA ARG A 156 4.33 18.01 -7.07
C ARG A 156 3.17 17.98 -6.08
N ASN A 157 3.33 18.66 -4.95
CA ASN A 157 2.30 18.81 -3.94
C ASN A 157 1.77 20.24 -4.02
N ASP A 158 0.45 20.39 -3.92
CA ASP A 158 -0.14 21.67 -3.59
C ASP A 158 0.17 22.06 -2.12
N VAL A 159 -0.27 23.25 -1.70
CA VAL A 159 -0.04 23.76 -0.34
C VAL A 159 -0.60 22.82 0.73
N CYS A 160 -1.79 22.27 0.53
CA CYS A 160 -2.45 21.39 1.48
C CYS A 160 -1.79 20.02 1.56
N GLU A 161 -1.46 19.44 0.40
CA GLU A 161 -0.72 18.19 0.28
C GLU A 161 0.66 18.30 0.91
N GLN A 162 1.36 19.42 0.69
CA GLN A 162 2.69 19.64 1.21
C GLN A 162 2.68 19.76 2.74
N ILE A 163 1.78 20.56 3.30
CA ILE A 163 1.66 20.72 4.75
C ILE A 163 1.25 19.39 5.40
N GLY A 164 0.28 18.66 4.81
CA GLY A 164 -0.15 17.35 5.30
C GLY A 164 1.02 16.34 5.32
N CYS A 165 1.82 16.31 4.26
CA CYS A 165 3.01 15.48 4.20
C CYS A 165 4.04 15.84 5.28
N GLU A 166 4.28 17.13 5.52
CA GLU A 166 5.21 17.58 6.56
C GLU A 166 4.72 17.25 7.97
N CYS A 167 3.40 17.34 8.24
CA CYS A 167 2.81 16.88 9.49
C CYS A 167 3.13 15.38 9.74
N ASP A 168 2.91 14.54 8.73
CA ASP A 168 3.11 13.09 8.82
C ASP A 168 4.58 12.70 8.91
N ARG A 169 5.44 13.38 8.14
CA ARG A 169 6.90 13.28 8.22
C ARG A 169 7.38 13.58 9.64
N ALA A 170 6.92 14.68 10.22
CA ALA A 170 7.31 15.10 11.56
C ALA A 170 6.86 14.07 12.61
N LEU A 171 5.63 13.55 12.51
CA LEU A 171 5.13 12.51 13.41
C LEU A 171 5.99 11.24 13.35
N ALA A 172 6.30 10.75 12.14
CA ALA A 172 7.09 9.54 11.96
C ALA A 172 8.51 9.67 12.55
N TYR A 173 9.17 10.81 12.35
CA TYR A 173 10.46 11.08 12.99
C TYR A 173 10.35 11.25 14.51
N CYS A 174 9.28 11.88 14.99
CA CYS A 174 9.05 12.04 16.42
C CYS A 174 8.87 10.68 17.12
N PHE A 175 8.10 9.76 16.53
CA PHE A 175 8.00 8.39 17.04
C PHE A 175 9.33 7.65 17.06
N ALA A 176 10.18 7.82 16.05
CA ALA A 176 11.50 7.18 16.05
C ALA A 176 12.48 7.72 17.10
N ARG A 177 12.23 8.93 17.63
CA ARG A 177 13.02 9.54 18.71
C ARG A 177 12.53 9.18 20.11
N ASN A 178 11.38 8.53 20.23
CA ASN A 178 10.75 8.22 21.51
C ASN A 178 10.62 6.70 21.70
N ILE A 179 10.71 6.26 22.95
CA ILE A 179 10.59 4.84 23.29
C ILE A 179 9.10 4.48 23.33
N TYR A 180 8.71 3.44 22.58
CA TYR A 180 7.36 2.91 22.62
C TYR A 180 7.12 2.13 23.92
N ASN A 181 6.12 2.53 24.70
CA ASN A 181 5.75 1.87 25.94
C ASN A 181 4.48 1.02 25.75
N VAL A 182 4.63 -0.30 25.83
CA VAL A 182 3.53 -1.25 25.66
C VAL A 182 2.38 -1.03 26.66
N ARG A 183 2.65 -0.42 27.83
CA ARG A 183 1.65 -0.13 28.86
C ARG A 183 0.57 0.86 28.38
N TYR A 184 0.91 1.76 27.47
CA TYR A 184 -0.01 2.76 26.95
C TYR A 184 -0.70 2.34 25.66
N ARG A 185 -0.45 1.12 25.15
CA ARG A 185 -1.19 0.58 24.01
C ARG A 185 -2.65 0.32 24.40
N ASN A 186 -3.60 0.74 23.57
CA ASN A 186 -5.05 0.63 23.84
C ASN A 186 -5.42 1.19 25.22
N TRP A 187 -4.86 2.34 25.57
CA TRP A 187 -4.99 2.93 26.90
C TRP A 187 -6.45 3.28 27.23
N ARG A 188 -6.90 2.87 28.42
CA ARG A 188 -8.25 3.12 28.95
C ARG A 188 -8.24 3.83 30.32
N GLY A 189 -7.07 4.21 30.81
CA GLY A 189 -6.96 4.94 32.07
C GLY A 189 -7.29 6.41 31.90
N SER A 190 -7.27 7.15 33.02
CA SER A 190 -7.61 8.58 33.01
C SER A 190 -6.62 9.42 32.19
N CYS A 191 -7.21 10.43 31.56
CA CYS A 191 -6.61 11.58 30.91
C CYS A 191 -7.31 12.82 31.48
#